data_AF-A0A2S1YIF0-F1
#
_entry.id   AF-A0A2S1YIF0-F1
#
_cell.length_a   1.000
_cell.length_b   1.000
_cell.length_c   1.000
_cell.angle_alpha   90.00
_cell.angle_beta   90.00
_cell.angle_gamma   90.00
#
_symmetry.space_group_name_H-M   'P 1'
#
loop_
_entity.id
_entity.type
_entity.pdbx_description
1 polymer ?
#
loop_
_entity_poly.entity_id
_entity_poly.type
_entity_poly.pdbx_seq_one_letter_code
_entity_poly.pdbx_strand_id
1 'polypeptide(L)'
;MIQEIIAYKNIVDNIENLMNKSPFKKSYIIEQVGIPSPTFYRKLKTQTFSADEMLSIAKILSPEENFRLELKQEIEQGKRDLENGYFITHEAMLAELRSKKLI
;
A
#
# COMPACT_ATOMS: atom_id res chain seq x y z
N MET A 1 -5.55 2.59 -22.33
CA MET A 1 -4.75 3.78 -21.93
C MET A 1 -5.58 5.04 -21.64
N ILE A 2 -6.37 5.56 -22.61
CA ILE A 2 -7.11 6.83 -22.42
C ILE A 2 -8.17 6.71 -21.31
N GLN A 3 -8.87 5.58 -21.24
CA GLN A 3 -9.92 5.34 -20.26
C GLN A 3 -9.37 5.32 -18.81
N GLU A 4 -8.19 4.76 -18.63
CA GLU A 4 -7.48 4.63 -17.36
C GLU A 4 -7.00 6.01 -16.88
N ILE A 5 -6.54 6.86 -17.80
CA ILE A 5 -6.22 8.26 -17.50
C ILE A 5 -7.48 9.01 -17.07
N ILE A 6 -8.60 8.86 -17.78
CA ILE A 6 -9.88 9.48 -17.41
C ILE A 6 -10.34 9.00 -16.03
N ALA A 7 -10.27 7.69 -15.77
CA ALA A 7 -10.64 7.11 -14.49
C ALA A 7 -9.78 7.68 -13.35
N TYR A 8 -8.46 7.77 -13.55
CA TYR A 8 -7.55 8.35 -12.57
C TYR A 8 -7.88 9.82 -12.28
N LYS A 9 -8.13 10.63 -13.32
CA LYS A 9 -8.56 12.03 -13.14
C LYS A 9 -9.84 12.13 -12.31
N ASN A 10 -10.84 11.31 -12.60
CA ASN A 10 -12.08 11.29 -11.83
C ASN A 10 -11.86 10.92 -10.36
N ILE A 11 -10.89 10.04 -10.05
CA ILE A 11 -10.53 9.69 -8.67
C ILE A 11 -9.87 10.88 -7.97
N VAL A 12 -8.89 11.53 -8.62
CA VAL A 12 -8.23 12.73 -8.09
C VAL A 12 -9.25 13.83 -7.82
N ASP A 13 -10.18 14.05 -8.74
CA ASP A 13 -11.20 15.10 -8.62
C ASP A 13 -12.16 14.85 -7.45
N ASN A 14 -12.42 13.58 -7.13
CA ASN A 14 -13.34 13.17 -6.08
C ASN A 14 -12.65 12.78 -4.76
N ILE A 15 -11.33 12.92 -4.63
CA ILE A 15 -10.58 12.36 -3.51
C ILE A 15 -11.05 12.90 -2.16
N GLU A 16 -11.44 14.17 -2.08
CA GLU A 16 -11.97 14.75 -0.84
C GLU A 16 -13.28 14.08 -0.40
N ASN A 17 -14.17 13.80 -1.36
CA ASN A 17 -15.43 13.12 -1.08
C ASN A 17 -15.19 11.67 -0.65
N LEU A 18 -14.25 10.98 -1.29
CA LEU A 18 -13.86 9.62 -0.91
C LEU A 18 -13.32 9.58 0.53
N MET A 19 -12.46 10.53 0.91
CA MET A 19 -11.98 10.66 2.30
C MET A 19 -13.13 10.94 3.27
N ASN A 20 -14.05 11.85 2.93
CA ASN A 20 -15.19 12.20 3.79
C ASN A 20 -16.17 11.03 4.00
N LYS A 21 -16.32 10.15 3.02
CA LYS A 21 -17.17 8.95 3.10
C LYS A 21 -16.49 7.78 3.80
N SER A 22 -15.17 7.84 3.98
CA SER A 22 -14.42 6.80 4.66
C SER A 22 -14.65 6.84 6.17
N PRO A 23 -14.44 5.73 6.90
CA PRO A 23 -14.51 5.71 8.36
C PRO A 23 -13.31 6.41 9.03
N PHE A 24 -12.34 6.89 8.26
CA PHE A 24 -11.09 7.44 8.77
C PHE A 24 -11.16 8.97 8.91
N LYS A 25 -10.63 9.47 10.02
CA LYS A 25 -10.45 10.92 10.21
C LYS A 25 -9.40 11.43 9.23
N LYS A 26 -9.62 12.63 8.65
CA LYS A 26 -8.62 13.29 7.78
C LYS A 26 -7.25 13.41 8.46
N SER A 27 -7.20 13.69 9.76
CA SER A 27 -5.93 13.77 10.50
C SER A 27 -5.14 12.47 10.49
N TYR A 28 -5.83 11.32 10.61
CA TYR A 28 -5.20 10.00 10.53
C TYR A 28 -4.67 9.73 9.12
N ILE A 29 -5.45 10.06 8.09
CA ILE A 29 -5.01 9.91 6.69
C ILE A 29 -3.75 10.74 6.44
N ILE A 30 -3.73 12.00 6.88
CA ILE A 30 -2.58 12.90 6.74
C ILE A 30 -1.33 12.32 7.40
N GLU A 31 -1.47 11.80 8.62
CA GLU A 31 -0.38 11.17 9.36
C GLU A 31 0.18 9.94 8.63
N GLN A 32 -0.69 9.04 8.17
CA GLN A 32 -0.28 7.81 7.48
C GLN A 32 0.34 8.08 6.10
N VAL A 33 -0.10 9.13 5.41
CA VAL A 33 0.50 9.55 4.13
C VAL A 33 1.89 10.18 4.33
N GLY A 34 2.22 10.66 5.54
CA GLY A 34 3.55 11.17 5.89
C GLY A 34 3.87 12.55 5.32
N ILE A 35 2.85 13.32 4.91
CA ILE A 35 3.01 14.68 4.37
C ILE A 35 2.63 15.71 5.45
N PRO A 36 3.38 16.83 5.60
CA PRO A 36 2.97 17.90 6.51
C PRO A 36 1.55 18.39 6.21
N SER A 37 0.72 18.53 7.25
CA SER A 37 -0.70 18.93 7.09
C SER A 37 -0.91 20.16 6.19
N PRO A 38 -0.13 21.26 6.29
CA PRO A 38 -0.29 22.40 5.39
C PRO A 38 -0.09 22.05 3.91
N THR A 39 0.88 21.17 3.62
CA THR A 39 1.15 20.67 2.26
C THR A 39 0.02 19.77 1.79
N PHE A 40 -0.50 18.89 2.65
CA PHE A 40 -1.63 18.04 2.32
C PHE A 40 -2.86 18.86 1.94
N TYR A 41 -3.26 19.84 2.76
CA TYR A 41 -4.42 20.68 2.45
C TYR A 41 -4.23 21.53 1.20
N ARG A 42 -3.01 22.03 0.95
CA ARG A 42 -2.68 22.72 -0.32
C ARG A 42 -2.88 21.78 -1.50
N LYS A 43 -2.31 20.57 -1.46
CA LYS A 43 -2.43 19.55 -2.52
C LYS A 43 -3.87 19.10 -2.74
N LEU A 44 -4.66 18.98 -1.66
CA LEU A 44 -6.07 18.67 -1.73
C LEU A 44 -6.85 19.74 -2.48
N LYS A 45 -6.60 21.01 -2.16
CA LYS A 45 -7.25 22.15 -2.83
C LYS A 45 -6.85 22.27 -4.30
N THR A 46 -5.58 22.01 -4.63
CA THR A 46 -5.06 22.17 -5.99
C THR A 46 -5.07 20.88 -6.82
N GLN A 47 -5.49 19.75 -6.23
CA GLN A 47 -5.51 18.43 -6.86
C GLN A 47 -4.12 18.01 -7.43
N THR A 48 -3.06 18.33 -6.70
CA THR A 48 -1.66 18.10 -7.12
C THR A 48 -0.97 16.95 -6.38
N PHE A 49 -1.73 15.95 -5.97
CA PHE A 49 -1.16 14.71 -5.45
C PHE A 49 -0.44 13.95 -6.57
N SER A 50 0.74 13.38 -6.27
CA SER A 50 1.39 12.44 -7.18
C SER A 50 0.63 11.11 -7.24
N ALA A 51 0.93 10.27 -8.24
CA ALA A 51 0.37 8.93 -8.31
C ALA A 51 0.66 8.09 -7.05
N ASP A 52 1.88 8.18 -6.52
CA ASP A 52 2.28 7.47 -5.30
C ASP A 52 1.56 7.99 -4.06
N GLU A 53 1.39 9.31 -3.93
CA GLU A 53 0.62 9.91 -2.84
C GLU A 53 -0.86 9.48 -2.90
N MET A 54 -1.44 9.46 -4.11
CA MET A 54 -2.80 8.97 -4.34
C MET A 54 -2.94 7.49 -4.02
N LEU A 55 -1.95 6.67 -4.36
CA LEU A 55 -1.91 5.26 -4.02
C LEU A 55 -1.87 5.07 -2.50
N SER A 56 -1.00 5.79 -1.80
CA SER A 56 -0.93 5.76 -0.32
C SER A 56 -2.27 6.12 0.32
N ILE A 57 -2.94 7.16 -0.17
CA ILE A 57 -4.30 7.51 0.29
C ILE A 57 -5.27 6.35 0.01
N ALA A 58 -5.30 5.82 -1.20
CA ALA A 58 -6.21 4.73 -1.58
C ALA A 58 -6.03 3.48 -0.71
N LYS A 59 -4.79 3.11 -0.39
CA LYS A 59 -4.49 1.98 0.51
C LYS A 59 -5.11 2.15 1.90
N ILE A 60 -5.11 3.38 2.42
CA ILE A 60 -5.73 3.71 3.71
C ILE A 60 -7.26 3.67 3.60
N LEU A 61 -7.83 4.25 2.54
CA LEU A 61 -9.29 4.31 2.36
C LEU A 61 -9.92 2.94 2.09
N SER A 62 -9.16 1.98 1.56
CA SER A 62 -9.63 0.65 1.18
C SER A 62 -8.69 -0.45 1.71
N PRO A 63 -8.61 -0.64 3.05
CA PRO A 63 -7.61 -1.51 3.67
C PRO A 63 -7.75 -2.98 3.26
N GLU A 64 -8.98 -3.47 3.12
CA GLU A 64 -9.21 -4.85 2.66
C GLU A 64 -8.73 -5.08 1.22
N GLU A 65 -8.91 -4.08 0.35
CA GLU A 65 -8.43 -4.17 -1.03
C GLU A 65 -6.91 -4.14 -1.09
N ASN A 66 -6.28 -3.23 -0.33
CA ASN A 66 -4.83 -3.21 -0.20
C ASN A 66 -4.27 -4.54 0.30
N PHE A 67 -4.86 -5.09 1.37
CA PHE A 67 -4.45 -6.37 1.92
C PHE A 67 -4.56 -7.51 0.91
N ARG A 68 -5.64 -7.57 0.12
CA ARG A 68 -5.78 -8.55 -0.96
C ARG A 68 -4.73 -8.37 -2.06
N LEU A 69 -4.37 -7.14 -2.40
CA LEU A 69 -3.34 -6.86 -3.40
C LEU A 69 -1.96 -7.29 -2.91
N GLU A 70 -1.61 -6.96 -1.67
CA GLU A 70 -0.34 -7.36 -1.03
C GLU A 70 -0.23 -8.88 -0.93
N LEU A 71 -1.29 -9.57 -0.44
CA LEU A 71 -1.31 -11.03 -0.40
C LEU A 71 -1.08 -11.68 -1.78
N LYS A 72 -1.72 -11.14 -2.83
CA LYS A 72 -1.50 -11.65 -4.19
C LYS A 72 -0.05 -11.45 -4.62
N GLN A 73 0.53 -10.29 -4.35
CA GLN A 73 1.92 -10.00 -4.69
C GLN A 73 2.89 -10.91 -3.94
N GLU A 74 2.66 -11.14 -2.65
CA GLU A 74 3.47 -12.05 -1.81
C GLU A 74 3.40 -13.49 -2.29
N ILE A 75 2.20 -13.99 -2.65
CA ILE A 75 2.03 -15.35 -3.19
C ILE A 75 2.81 -15.49 -4.51
N GLU A 76 2.70 -14.52 -5.41
CA GLU A 76 3.44 -14.56 -6.68
C GLU A 76 4.95 -14.43 -6.46
N GLN A 77 5.40 -13.67 -5.46
CA GLN A 77 6.81 -13.62 -5.08
C GLN A 77 7.28 -14.97 -4.53
N GLY A 78 6.52 -15.59 -3.62
CA GLY A 78 6.86 -16.91 -3.08
C GLY A 78 6.96 -17.99 -4.16
N LYS A 79 6.11 -17.94 -5.19
CA LYS A 79 6.23 -18.82 -6.37
C LYS A 79 7.55 -18.61 -7.11
N ARG A 80 7.93 -17.35 -7.37
CA ARG A 80 9.22 -17.02 -7.99
C ARG A 80 10.40 -17.45 -7.14
N ASP A 81 10.30 -17.30 -5.82
CA ASP A 81 11.34 -17.71 -4.89
C ASP A 81 11.53 -19.23 -4.92
N LEU A 82 10.44 -20.00 -4.98
CA LEU A 82 10.50 -21.45 -5.18
C LEU A 82 11.16 -21.82 -6.52
N GLU A 83 10.77 -21.16 -7.61
CA GLU A 83 11.36 -21.39 -8.94
C GLU A 83 12.86 -21.06 -8.98
N ASN A 84 13.27 -20.00 -8.29
CA ASN A 84 14.66 -19.55 -8.20
C ASN A 84 15.50 -20.30 -7.15
N GLY A 85 14.89 -21.21 -6.39
CA GLY A 85 15.57 -21.93 -5.30
C GLY A 85 15.84 -21.08 -4.05
N TYR A 86 15.20 -19.93 -3.91
CA TYR A 86 15.25 -19.06 -2.72
C TYR A 86 14.32 -19.58 -1.62
N PHE A 87 14.60 -20.78 -1.13
CA PHE A 87 13.92 -21.34 0.04
C PHE A 87 14.92 -22.09 0.92
N ILE A 88 14.57 -22.26 2.19
CA ILE A 88 15.29 -23.15 3.10
C ILE A 88 14.37 -24.31 3.46
N THR A 89 14.91 -25.52 3.54
CA THR A 89 14.15 -26.67 4.03
C THR A 89 13.91 -26.52 5.52
N HIS A 90 12.89 -27.22 6.02
CA HIS A 90 12.61 -27.28 7.45
C HIS A 90 13.83 -27.74 8.27
N GLU A 91 14.55 -28.75 7.78
CA GLU A 91 15.75 -29.28 8.44
C GLU A 91 16.88 -28.25 8.52
N ALA A 92 17.13 -27.53 7.42
CA ALA A 92 18.14 -26.47 7.37
C ALA A 92 17.79 -25.32 8.33
N MET A 93 16.52 -24.94 8.39
CA MET A 93 16.00 -23.92 9.31
C MET A 93 16.19 -24.31 10.78
N LEU A 94 15.86 -25.56 11.15
CA LEU A 94 16.07 -26.07 12.50
C LEU A 94 17.55 -26.11 12.89
N ALA A 95 18.43 -26.50 11.97
CA ALA A 95 19.87 -26.49 12.21
C ALA A 95 20.38 -25.06 12.46
N GLU A 96 19.89 -24.09 11.69
CA GLU A 96 20.24 -22.67 11.87
C GLU A 96 19.77 -22.14 13.24
N LEU A 97 18.51 -22.39 13.63
CA LEU A 97 17.97 -21.95 14.91
C LEU A 97 18.74 -22.54 16.11
N ARG A 98 19.08 -23.84 16.06
CA ARG A 98 19.91 -24.51 17.08
C ARG A 98 21.30 -23.89 17.16
N SER A 99 21.93 -23.60 16.00
CA SER A 99 23.25 -22.96 15.96
C SER A 99 23.26 -21.58 16.63
N LYS A 100 22.14 -20.86 16.51
CA LYS A 100 21.92 -19.54 17.12
C LYS A 100 21.41 -19.61 18.57
N LYS A 101 21.22 -20.81 19.13
CA LYS A 101 20.63 -21.05 20.47
C LYS A 101 19.27 -20.36 20.67
N LEU A 102 18.48 -20.28 19.61
CA LEU A 102 17.12 -19.74 19.65
C LEU A 102 16.07 -20.81 20.00
N ILE A 103 16.44 -22.08 19.82
CA ILE A 103 15.73 -23.29 20.26
C ILE A 103 16.73 -24.33 20.78
#